data_AF-A0A8H4N4Q8-F1
#
_entry.id   AF-A0A8H4N4Q8-F1
#
_cell.length_a   1.000
_cell.length_b   1.000
_cell.length_c   1.000
_cell.angle_alpha   90.00
_cell.angle_beta   90.00
_cell.angle_gamma   90.00
#
_symmetry.space_group_name_H-M   'P 1'
#
loop_
_entity.id
_entity.type
_entity.pdbx_description
1 polymer ?
#
loop_
_entity_poly.entity_id
_entity_poly.type
_entity_poly.pdbx_seq_one_letter_code
_entity_poly.pdbx_strand_id
1 'polypeptide(L)'
;MFKNIGRIGIEMYLLFQHHTTLEILRNVNNDQDLFTITGTGWHFVKYLGPSVVVVGPDTRSERNPHQVMAGPTYQGLFPKVALLPPSVQHCIWMVPVPVVYPRLESVEHLASTMATGKKAVTGTFNMLGKVTSSVAGVVGAKSVVGDGFNSVKKAVGKSGLMSGILSPFGEIDVLDELRDQWTHESKDLERTYLVRTLQGIAHNKSLRMTFLSGDVNCCGAGLVHDPSRLQDHKTMYQIISSSVVNSPPSSYVLRLLHNNKPLYVPANGHRSTHTPTDTKEEMMEIFTQDVNGQPREMKRLMGRRNYVACVIYDPEIVNGTFGQAVPGHGGGKLSIAVDFMVQNENLYGAPMKYGPVIIPSLEYGR
;
A
#
# COMPACT_ATOMS: atom_id res chain seq x y z
N MET A 1 -2.30 -20.87 21.43
CA MET A 1 -1.50 -20.54 20.22
C MET A 1 -2.04 -21.38 19.08
N PHE A 2 -2.77 -20.78 18.13
CA PHE A 2 -3.40 -21.51 17.03
C PHE A 2 -2.33 -22.00 16.05
N LYS A 3 -1.93 -23.27 16.16
CA LYS A 3 -1.05 -23.93 15.19
C LYS A 3 -1.90 -24.31 13.95
N ASN A 4 -1.33 -24.22 12.75
CA ASN A 4 -1.92 -24.64 11.45
C ASN A 4 -2.87 -23.68 10.71
N ILE A 5 -3.27 -22.52 11.26
CA ILE A 5 -4.11 -21.56 10.52
C ILE A 5 -3.45 -21.14 9.20
N GLY A 6 -2.14 -20.85 9.21
CA GLY A 6 -1.41 -20.48 8.01
C GLY A 6 -1.40 -21.59 6.94
N ARG A 7 -1.31 -22.86 7.35
CA ARG A 7 -1.35 -24.00 6.43
C ARG A 7 -2.69 -24.09 5.71
N ILE A 8 -3.80 -23.99 6.46
CA ILE A 8 -5.15 -23.99 5.88
C ILE A 8 -5.34 -22.75 5.01
N GLY A 9 -4.84 -21.59 5.43
CA GLY A 9 -4.88 -20.36 4.64
C GLY A 9 -4.20 -20.51 3.28
N ILE A 10 -3.01 -21.12 3.24
CA ILE A 10 -2.30 -21.42 1.99
C ILE A 10 -3.09 -22.39 1.12
N GLU A 11 -3.65 -23.45 1.72
CA GLU A 11 -4.46 -24.43 0.99
C GLU A 11 -5.68 -23.79 0.33
N MET A 12 -6.42 -22.95 1.06
CA MET A 12 -7.57 -22.21 0.54
C MET A 12 -7.15 -21.16 -0.50
N TYR A 13 -6.02 -20.49 -0.30
CA TYR A 13 -5.46 -19.55 -1.28
C TYR A 13 -5.17 -20.24 -2.60
N LEU A 14 -4.45 -21.36 -2.57
CA LEU A 14 -4.12 -22.11 -3.79
C LEU A 14 -5.40 -22.62 -4.48
N LEU A 15 -6.35 -23.14 -3.72
CA LEU A 15 -7.59 -23.69 -4.26
C LEU A 15 -8.49 -22.62 -4.88
N PHE A 16 -8.74 -21.51 -4.19
CA PHE A 16 -9.74 -20.52 -4.62
C PHE A 16 -9.17 -19.37 -5.45
N GLN A 17 -7.90 -18.99 -5.26
CA GLN A 17 -7.30 -17.88 -6.01
C GLN A 17 -6.55 -18.39 -7.24
N HIS A 18 -5.93 -19.57 -7.16
CA HIS A 18 -5.11 -20.13 -8.24
C HIS A 18 -5.65 -21.41 -8.84
N HIS A 19 -6.77 -21.94 -8.33
CA HIS A 19 -7.38 -23.18 -8.83
C HIS A 19 -6.39 -24.37 -8.90
N THR A 20 -5.50 -24.48 -7.91
CA THR A 20 -4.45 -25.49 -7.85
C THR A 20 -4.27 -26.02 -6.43
N THR A 21 -3.40 -27.03 -6.25
CA THR A 21 -3.07 -27.62 -4.96
C THR A 21 -1.56 -27.77 -4.81
N LEU A 22 -1.09 -27.94 -3.56
CA LEU A 22 0.32 -28.23 -3.29
C LEU A 22 0.81 -29.50 -3.99
N GLU A 23 -0.06 -30.49 -4.17
CA GLU A 23 0.27 -31.74 -4.87
C GLU A 23 0.51 -31.48 -6.36
N ILE A 24 -0.38 -30.72 -7.01
CA ILE A 24 -0.21 -30.35 -8.42
C ILE A 24 1.07 -29.53 -8.60
N LEU A 25 1.29 -28.52 -7.76
CA LEU A 25 2.48 -27.65 -7.85
C LEU A 25 3.79 -28.42 -7.62
N ARG A 26 3.79 -29.48 -6.81
CA ARG A 26 4.96 -30.36 -6.64
C ARG A 26 5.22 -31.26 -7.84
N ASN A 27 4.17 -31.58 -8.60
CA ASN A 27 4.25 -32.45 -9.78
C ASN A 27 4.48 -31.67 -11.08
N VAL A 28 4.34 -30.33 -11.06
CA VAL A 28 4.66 -29.44 -12.18
C VAL A 28 6.04 -28.84 -11.99
N ASN A 29 6.97 -29.16 -12.91
CA ASN A 29 8.37 -28.74 -12.80
C ASN A 29 8.70 -27.45 -13.57
N ASN A 30 7.71 -26.57 -13.81
CA ASN A 30 7.93 -25.32 -14.53
C ASN A 30 7.37 -24.12 -13.76
N ASP A 31 7.99 -22.96 -13.96
CA ASP A 31 7.63 -21.70 -13.29
C ASP A 31 6.55 -20.91 -14.07
N GLN A 32 5.75 -21.58 -14.90
CA GLN A 32 4.81 -20.87 -15.80
C GLN A 32 3.57 -20.34 -15.09
N ASP A 33 3.13 -20.99 -14.01
CA ASP A 33 1.95 -20.58 -13.26
C ASP A 33 2.32 -20.00 -11.90
N LEU A 34 2.64 -20.85 -10.93
CA LEU A 34 3.14 -20.46 -9.61
C LEU A 34 4.50 -21.09 -9.35
N PHE A 35 5.38 -20.33 -8.70
CA PHE A 35 6.70 -20.78 -8.31
C PHE A 35 7.07 -20.26 -6.94
N THR A 36 8.03 -20.94 -6.30
CA THR A 36 8.62 -20.52 -5.04
C THR A 36 10.08 -20.16 -5.23
N ILE A 37 10.58 -19.18 -4.46
CA ILE A 37 11.99 -18.77 -4.49
C ILE A 37 12.69 -19.24 -3.21
N THR A 38 12.07 -18.97 -2.06
CA THR A 38 12.60 -19.31 -0.73
C THR A 38 11.96 -20.55 -0.12
N GLY A 39 10.96 -21.14 -0.79
CA GLY A 39 10.19 -22.27 -0.30
C GLY A 39 9.03 -21.89 0.64
N THR A 40 8.87 -20.60 0.97
CA THR A 40 7.86 -20.13 1.95
C THR A 40 6.66 -19.47 1.30
N GLY A 41 6.84 -18.79 0.16
CA GLY A 41 5.79 -18.07 -0.57
C GLY A 41 5.59 -18.57 -2.00
N TRP A 42 4.46 -18.16 -2.58
CA TRP A 42 4.04 -18.49 -3.95
C TRP A 42 3.90 -17.24 -4.81
N HIS A 43 4.77 -17.11 -5.81
CA HIS A 43 4.80 -15.98 -6.72
C HIS A 43 4.35 -16.40 -8.12
N PHE A 44 3.90 -15.45 -8.93
CA PHE A 44 3.56 -15.72 -10.34
C PHE A 44 4.02 -14.60 -11.28
N VAL A 45 4.21 -14.99 -12.55
CA VAL A 45 4.40 -14.08 -13.69
C VAL A 45 3.47 -14.55 -14.79
N LYS A 46 2.34 -13.88 -14.98
CA LYS A 46 1.26 -14.29 -15.91
C LYS A 46 1.15 -13.31 -17.07
N TYR A 47 1.00 -13.83 -18.28
CA TYR A 47 0.84 -13.02 -19.49
C TYR A 47 -0.63 -12.69 -19.71
N LEU A 48 -0.94 -11.41 -19.89
CA LEU A 48 -2.23 -10.91 -20.36
C LEU A 48 -2.09 -10.51 -21.84
N GLY A 49 -1.94 -11.52 -22.69
CA GLY A 49 -1.55 -11.34 -24.09
C GLY A 49 -0.03 -11.14 -24.27
N PRO A 50 0.43 -10.84 -25.50
CA PRO A 50 1.86 -10.80 -25.83
C PRO A 50 2.62 -9.58 -25.29
N SER A 51 1.90 -8.54 -24.90
CA SER A 51 2.47 -7.22 -24.61
C SER A 51 2.31 -6.76 -23.16
N VAL A 52 1.55 -7.50 -22.34
CA VAL A 52 1.28 -7.15 -20.94
C VAL A 52 1.53 -8.35 -20.05
N VAL A 53 2.27 -8.14 -18.96
CA VAL A 53 2.57 -9.15 -17.96
C VAL A 53 2.13 -8.66 -16.59
N VAL A 54 1.63 -9.57 -15.78
CA VAL A 54 1.27 -9.36 -14.38
C VAL A 54 2.20 -10.18 -13.49
N VAL A 55 2.89 -9.49 -12.59
CA VAL A 55 3.79 -10.08 -11.59
C VAL A 55 3.10 -10.01 -10.24
N GLY A 56 2.83 -11.17 -9.64
CA GLY A 56 2.22 -11.28 -8.33
C GLY A 56 3.20 -11.86 -7.32
N PRO A 57 3.99 -11.01 -6.61
CA PRO A 57 4.77 -11.48 -5.49
C PRO A 57 3.88 -11.85 -4.29
N ASP A 58 4.19 -12.96 -3.62
CA ASP A 58 3.71 -13.20 -2.25
C ASP A 58 4.37 -12.21 -1.27
N THR A 59 3.60 -11.22 -0.83
CA THR A 59 4.03 -10.21 0.15
C THR A 59 3.55 -10.53 1.56
N ARG A 60 3.07 -11.74 1.83
CA ARG A 60 2.48 -12.15 3.11
C ARG A 60 3.35 -13.18 3.83
N SER A 61 3.86 -14.18 3.12
CA SER A 61 4.56 -15.32 3.73
C SER A 61 5.88 -14.94 4.39
N GLU A 62 6.57 -13.91 3.88
CA GLU A 62 7.89 -13.47 4.38
C GLU A 62 7.84 -12.14 5.15
N ARG A 63 6.64 -11.57 5.29
CA ARG A 63 6.43 -10.24 5.86
C ARG A 63 6.64 -10.24 7.36
N ASN A 64 7.35 -9.23 7.84
CA ASN A 64 7.56 -8.95 9.26
C ASN A 64 7.51 -7.43 9.52
N PRO A 65 7.66 -6.95 10.78
CA PRO A 65 7.57 -5.52 11.08
C PRO A 65 8.55 -4.63 10.31
N HIS A 66 9.68 -5.17 9.84
CA HIS A 66 10.77 -4.44 9.19
C HIS A 66 10.95 -4.74 7.70
N GLN A 67 10.29 -5.77 7.16
CA GLN A 67 10.40 -6.12 5.75
C GLN A 67 9.09 -6.71 5.19
N VAL A 68 8.86 -6.58 3.90
CA VAL A 68 7.73 -7.17 3.19
C VAL A 68 8.11 -8.50 2.55
N MET A 69 9.24 -8.56 1.85
CA MET A 69 9.77 -9.76 1.20
C MET A 69 11.24 -9.97 1.56
N ALA A 70 11.70 -11.22 1.51
CA ALA A 70 13.10 -11.52 1.76
C ALA A 70 13.98 -11.08 0.57
N GLY A 71 15.24 -10.75 0.84
CA GLY A 71 16.23 -10.41 -0.19
C GLY A 71 16.31 -11.42 -1.35
N PRO A 72 16.35 -12.75 -1.09
CA PRO A 72 16.32 -13.75 -2.15
C PRO A 72 15.09 -13.69 -3.04
N THR A 73 13.91 -13.35 -2.50
CA THR A 73 12.66 -13.20 -3.28
C THR A 73 12.79 -12.09 -4.33
N TYR A 74 13.38 -10.95 -3.98
CA TYR A 74 13.73 -9.92 -4.96
C TYR A 74 14.72 -10.43 -6.01
N GLN A 75 15.75 -11.15 -5.57
CA GLN A 75 16.78 -11.71 -6.45
C GLN A 75 16.24 -12.79 -7.40
N GLY A 76 15.15 -13.47 -7.05
CA GLY A 76 14.47 -14.41 -7.94
C GLY A 76 13.43 -13.75 -8.87
N LEU A 77 12.76 -12.69 -8.43
CA LEU A 77 11.73 -12.00 -9.23
C LEU A 77 12.31 -11.03 -10.25
N PHE A 78 13.29 -10.21 -9.86
CA PHE A 78 13.83 -9.18 -10.76
C PHE A 78 14.45 -9.74 -12.04
N PRO A 79 15.24 -10.83 -12.02
CA PRO A 79 15.72 -11.45 -13.25
C PRO A 79 14.59 -11.96 -14.15
N LYS A 80 13.52 -12.55 -13.57
CA LYS A 80 12.35 -12.99 -14.35
C LYS A 80 11.71 -11.83 -15.10
N VAL A 81 11.63 -10.64 -14.48
CA VAL A 81 11.10 -9.43 -15.13
C VAL A 81 12.08 -8.83 -16.14
N ALA A 82 13.38 -8.80 -15.82
CA ALA A 82 14.42 -8.32 -16.73
C ALA A 82 14.56 -9.19 -18.00
N LEU A 83 14.25 -10.48 -17.89
CA LEU A 83 14.29 -11.45 -18.99
C LEU A 83 12.99 -11.57 -19.78
N LEU A 84 11.96 -10.75 -19.48
CA LEU A 84 10.71 -10.75 -20.24
C LEU A 84 10.98 -10.50 -21.74
N PRO A 85 10.18 -11.11 -22.64
CA PRO A 85 10.32 -10.92 -24.08
C PRO A 85 10.23 -9.44 -24.49
N PRO A 86 10.95 -9.01 -25.54
CA PRO A 86 10.88 -7.64 -26.05
C PRO A 86 9.49 -7.20 -26.52
N SER A 87 8.56 -8.12 -26.75
CA SER A 87 7.16 -7.80 -27.07
C SER A 87 6.40 -7.18 -25.90
N VAL A 88 6.85 -7.42 -24.66
CA VAL A 88 6.20 -6.92 -23.45
C VAL A 88 6.49 -5.44 -23.26
N GLN A 89 5.43 -4.63 -23.21
CA GLN A 89 5.47 -3.18 -23.06
C GLN A 89 5.03 -2.71 -21.66
N HIS A 90 4.18 -3.50 -20.99
CA HIS A 90 3.67 -3.19 -19.65
C HIS A 90 3.91 -4.34 -18.68
N CYS A 91 4.41 -4.00 -17.50
CA CYS A 91 4.58 -4.92 -16.37
C CYS A 91 3.81 -4.40 -15.16
N ILE A 92 2.73 -5.11 -14.82
CA ILE A 92 1.84 -4.78 -13.71
C ILE A 92 2.26 -5.60 -12.49
N TRP A 93 2.69 -4.93 -11.43
CA TRP A 93 3.02 -5.51 -10.14
C TRP A 93 1.80 -5.50 -9.24
N MET A 94 1.27 -6.69 -8.92
CA MET A 94 0.19 -6.84 -7.96
C MET A 94 0.77 -6.91 -6.55
N VAL A 95 0.75 -5.76 -5.87
CA VAL A 95 1.25 -5.64 -4.49
C VAL A 95 0.05 -5.23 -3.63
N PRO A 96 -0.43 -6.07 -2.69
CA PRO A 96 -1.68 -5.81 -1.97
C PRO A 96 -1.76 -4.44 -1.30
N VAL A 97 -0.67 -4.04 -0.64
CA VAL A 97 -0.53 -2.75 0.03
C VAL A 97 0.13 -1.76 -0.94
N PRO A 98 -0.41 -0.53 -1.12
CA PRO A 98 0.16 0.46 -2.04
C PRO A 98 1.62 0.81 -1.74
N VAL A 99 2.44 0.87 -2.79
CA VAL A 99 3.82 1.34 -2.71
C VAL A 99 3.87 2.87 -2.70
N VAL A 100 2.99 3.51 -3.47
CA VAL A 100 2.81 4.97 -3.51
C VAL A 100 1.53 5.33 -2.78
N TYR A 101 1.64 6.04 -1.66
CA TYR A 101 0.50 6.37 -0.83
C TYR A 101 0.82 7.53 0.13
N PRO A 102 -0.16 8.41 0.40
CA PRO A 102 -0.15 9.32 1.53
C PRO A 102 0.38 8.72 2.84
N ARG A 103 1.34 9.41 3.47
CA ARG A 103 1.82 9.09 4.81
C ARG A 103 0.89 9.70 5.87
N LEU A 104 0.92 9.15 7.08
CA LEU A 104 0.23 9.72 8.24
C LEU A 104 1.26 10.13 9.31
N GLU A 105 2.24 10.95 8.93
CA GLU A 105 3.35 11.37 9.81
C GLU A 105 2.86 11.98 11.13
N SER A 106 1.81 12.82 11.09
CA SER A 106 1.25 13.41 12.30
C SER A 106 0.65 12.39 13.25
N VAL A 107 0.07 11.30 12.73
CA VAL A 107 -0.49 10.22 13.54
C VAL A 107 0.63 9.36 14.12
N GLU A 108 1.67 9.05 13.34
CA GLU A 108 2.85 8.31 13.81
C GLU A 108 3.56 9.05 14.97
N HIS A 109 3.71 10.37 14.88
CA HIS A 109 4.30 11.19 15.95
C HIS A 109 3.43 11.25 17.21
N LEU A 110 2.11 11.41 17.06
CA LEU A 110 1.19 11.40 18.20
C LEU A 110 1.16 10.01 18.86
N ALA A 111 1.05 8.95 18.07
CA ALA A 111 0.99 7.58 18.56
C ALA A 111 2.29 7.13 19.23
N SER A 112 3.45 7.43 18.64
CA SER A 112 4.75 7.13 19.26
C SER A 112 4.95 7.88 20.57
N THR A 113 4.48 9.13 20.65
CA THR A 113 4.48 9.94 21.88
C THR A 113 3.57 9.34 22.95
N MET A 114 2.36 8.90 22.57
CA MET A 114 1.41 8.26 23.48
C MET A 114 1.87 6.87 23.94
N ALA A 115 2.43 6.05 23.05
CA ALA A 115 2.99 4.75 23.40
C ALA A 115 4.19 4.88 24.35
N THR A 116 5.04 5.88 24.13
CA THR A 116 6.15 6.23 25.03
C THR A 116 5.63 6.74 26.36
N GLY A 117 4.60 7.59 26.37
CA GLY A 117 3.90 8.05 27.57
C GLY A 117 3.28 6.91 28.38
N LYS A 118 2.60 5.96 27.71
CA LYS A 118 2.00 4.77 28.32
C LYS A 118 3.07 3.86 28.93
N LYS A 119 4.20 3.67 28.24
CA LYS A 119 5.36 2.94 28.78
C LYS A 119 6.00 3.66 29.96
N ALA A 120 6.10 4.99 29.93
CA ALA A 120 6.62 5.79 31.04
C ALA A 120 5.70 5.74 32.26
N VAL A 121 4.38 5.85 32.08
CA VAL A 121 3.39 5.74 33.16
C VAL A 121 3.37 4.32 33.73
N THR A 122 3.41 3.29 32.89
CA THR A 122 3.45 1.89 33.35
C THR A 122 4.79 1.56 34.04
N GLY A 123 5.90 2.09 33.53
CA GLY A 123 7.24 1.98 34.12
C GLY A 123 7.36 2.69 35.46
N THR A 124 6.83 3.90 35.58
CA THR A 124 6.76 4.64 36.86
C THR A 124 5.84 3.95 37.86
N PHE A 125 4.70 3.39 37.45
CA PHE A 125 3.86 2.57 38.33
C PHE A 125 4.60 1.33 38.87
N ASN A 126 5.31 0.60 38.00
CA ASN A 126 6.09 -0.57 38.41
C ASN A 126 7.29 -0.21 39.29
N MET A 127 7.92 0.94 39.06
CA MET A 127 9.04 1.42 39.86
C MET A 127 8.56 1.93 41.22
N LEU A 128 7.47 2.70 41.29
CA LEU A 128 6.84 3.17 42.52
C LEU A 128 6.34 1.99 43.37
N GLY A 129 5.83 0.93 42.75
CA GLY A 129 5.50 -0.34 43.42
C GLY A 129 6.72 -1.05 44.02
N LYS A 130 7.88 -1.00 43.36
CA LYS A 130 9.13 -1.54 43.91
C LYS A 130 9.70 -0.68 45.03
N VAL A 131 9.66 0.65 44.93
CA VAL A 131 10.16 1.53 46.01
C VAL A 131 9.26 1.50 47.24
N THR A 132 7.94 1.31 47.08
CA THR A 132 7.02 1.16 48.22
C THR A 132 7.12 -0.21 48.90
N SER A 133 7.56 -1.24 48.19
CA SER A 133 7.79 -2.58 48.78
C SER A 133 9.04 -2.67 49.66
N SER A 134 10.03 -1.80 49.47
CA SER A 134 11.25 -1.74 50.30
C SER A 134 11.12 -0.87 51.55
N VAL A 135 10.06 -0.05 51.68
CA VAL A 135 9.75 0.72 52.91
C VAL A 135 8.66 0.10 53.78
N ALA A 136 7.99 -0.97 53.32
CA ALA A 136 6.95 -1.66 54.08
C ALA A 136 7.46 -2.54 55.25
N GLY A 137 8.77 -2.58 55.49
CA GLY A 137 9.39 -3.40 56.52
C GLY A 137 9.52 -2.75 57.91
N VAL A 138 9.40 -1.42 58.03
CA VAL A 138 9.67 -0.73 59.30
C VAL A 138 8.70 0.44 59.50
N VAL A 139 7.81 0.28 60.49
CA VAL A 139 6.85 1.25 61.06
C VAL A 139 5.55 1.48 60.29
N GLY A 140 4.45 1.12 60.96
CA GLY A 140 3.08 1.23 60.45
C GLY A 140 2.63 2.67 60.21
N ALA A 141 2.23 2.96 58.97
CA ALA A 141 1.46 4.14 58.59
C ALA A 141 0.45 3.76 57.48
N LYS A 142 -0.68 3.17 57.86
CA LYS A 142 -1.72 2.68 56.93
C LYS A 142 -2.62 3.78 56.35
N SER A 143 -2.58 5.03 56.84
CA SER A 143 -3.48 6.10 56.38
C SER A 143 -2.92 7.00 55.27
N VAL A 144 -1.60 7.21 55.20
CA VAL A 144 -1.00 8.15 54.23
C VAL A 144 -0.93 7.58 52.80
N VAL A 145 -1.07 6.26 52.66
CA VAL A 145 -1.01 5.57 51.36
C VAL A 145 -2.35 5.62 50.60
N GLY A 146 -3.47 5.87 51.29
CA GLY A 146 -4.81 5.90 50.68
C GLY A 146 -5.10 7.19 49.89
N ASP A 147 -4.62 8.33 50.38
CA ASP A 147 -5.00 9.65 49.84
C ASP A 147 -4.19 10.06 48.61
N GLY A 148 -2.93 9.63 48.53
CA GLY A 148 -2.11 9.78 47.32
C GLY A 148 -2.68 8.98 46.13
N PHE A 149 -3.22 7.80 46.40
CA PHE A 149 -3.77 6.90 45.38
C PHE A 149 -5.10 7.41 44.81
N ASN A 150 -5.94 8.04 45.63
CA ASN A 150 -7.22 8.63 45.20
C ASN A 150 -7.04 9.94 44.43
N SER A 151 -6.05 10.75 44.77
CA SER A 151 -5.78 12.02 44.07
C SER A 151 -5.24 11.80 42.65
N VAL A 152 -4.38 10.79 42.45
CA VAL A 152 -3.90 10.39 41.11
C VAL A 152 -5.03 9.75 40.29
N LYS A 153 -5.91 8.94 40.89
CA LYS A 153 -7.11 8.41 40.20
C LYS A 153 -8.08 9.52 39.78
N LYS A 154 -8.27 10.56 40.58
CA LYS A 154 -9.16 11.69 40.25
C LYS A 154 -8.58 12.62 39.18
N ALA A 155 -7.27 12.84 39.18
CA ALA A 155 -6.61 13.68 38.19
C ALA A 155 -6.58 13.05 36.78
N VAL A 156 -6.43 11.73 36.69
CA VAL A 156 -6.45 11.00 35.41
C VAL A 156 -7.88 10.76 34.91
N GLY A 157 -8.86 10.57 35.81
CA GLY A 157 -10.25 10.27 35.44
C GLY A 157 -11.12 11.44 34.98
N LYS A 158 -10.67 12.71 35.15
CA LYS A 158 -11.48 13.90 34.81
C LYS A 158 -11.01 14.72 33.61
N SER A 159 -9.92 14.34 32.93
CA SER A 159 -9.59 14.91 31.62
C SER A 159 -10.42 14.25 30.51
N GLY A 160 -11.72 14.53 30.50
CA GLY A 160 -12.67 14.14 29.45
C GLY A 160 -12.36 14.75 28.07
N LEU A 161 -11.31 15.57 27.94
CA LEU A 161 -10.84 16.10 26.67
C LEU A 161 -10.01 15.09 25.84
N MET A 162 -9.49 14.03 26.46
CA MET A 162 -8.72 13.00 25.74
C MET A 162 -9.61 11.94 25.09
N SER A 163 -10.81 11.69 25.63
CA SER A 163 -11.73 10.66 25.10
C SER A 163 -12.31 11.01 23.72
N GLY A 164 -12.56 12.30 23.44
CA GLY A 164 -13.18 12.75 22.19
C GLY A 164 -12.27 12.70 20.96
N ILE A 165 -10.95 12.79 21.14
CA ILE A 165 -9.95 12.68 20.07
C ILE A 165 -9.55 11.20 19.84
N LEU A 166 -9.84 10.32 20.81
CA LEU A 166 -9.44 8.91 20.82
C LEU A 166 -10.49 7.93 20.25
N SER A 167 -11.77 8.31 20.23
CA SER A 167 -12.86 7.47 19.70
C SER A 167 -12.70 7.01 18.23
N PRO A 168 -12.20 7.83 17.28
CA PRO A 168 -11.99 7.39 15.90
C PRO A 168 -10.70 6.57 15.68
N PHE A 169 -9.86 6.43 16.72
CA PHE A 169 -8.55 5.79 16.65
C PHE A 169 -8.45 4.68 17.70
N GLY A 170 -9.19 3.58 17.53
CA GLY A 170 -8.98 2.37 18.31
C GLY A 170 -7.49 1.98 18.29
N GLU A 171 -6.77 2.34 19.34
CA GLU A 171 -5.32 2.66 19.33
C GLU A 171 -4.36 1.52 18.95
N ILE A 172 -4.85 0.30 18.74
CA ILE A 172 -3.99 -0.88 18.49
C ILE A 172 -4.10 -1.34 17.03
N ASP A 173 -5.30 -1.34 16.45
CA ASP A 173 -5.52 -1.87 15.09
C ASP A 173 -4.93 -0.93 14.03
N VAL A 174 -5.16 0.38 14.18
CA VAL A 174 -4.66 1.40 13.23
C VAL A 174 -3.13 1.47 13.21
N LEU A 175 -2.45 1.25 14.34
CA LEU A 175 -0.99 1.31 14.39
C LEU A 175 -0.34 0.09 13.76
N ASP A 176 -0.94 -1.09 13.94
CA ASP A 176 -0.47 -2.30 13.27
C ASP A 176 -0.73 -2.22 11.75
N GLU A 177 -1.88 -1.67 11.32
CA GLU A 177 -2.17 -1.38 9.91
C GLU A 177 -1.20 -0.36 9.30
N LEU A 178 -0.86 0.71 10.03
CA LEU A 178 0.12 1.71 9.56
C LEU A 178 1.51 1.11 9.41
N ARG A 179 1.92 0.28 10.38
CA ARG A 179 3.21 -0.41 10.32
C ARG A 179 3.29 -1.38 9.14
N ASP A 180 2.16 -1.91 8.67
CA ASP A 180 2.10 -2.80 7.50
C ASP A 180 2.26 -2.05 6.16
N GLN A 181 2.15 -0.73 6.14
CA GLN A 181 2.31 0.08 4.92
C GLN A 181 3.74 0.09 4.40
N TRP A 182 3.90 0.06 3.07
CA TRP A 182 5.21 0.24 2.42
C TRP A 182 5.87 1.58 2.74
N THR A 183 5.04 2.58 3.02
CA THR A 183 5.45 3.97 3.30
C THR A 183 5.97 4.15 4.73
N HIS A 184 5.82 3.14 5.60
CA HIS A 184 6.33 3.16 6.96
C HIS A 184 7.87 3.17 6.99
N GLU A 185 8.46 3.90 7.94
CA GLU A 185 9.92 4.10 8.05
C GLU A 185 10.72 2.79 8.13
N SER A 186 10.13 1.72 8.68
CA SER A 186 10.78 0.43 8.82
C SER A 186 11.08 -0.25 7.48
N LYS A 187 10.30 0.07 6.43
CA LYS A 187 10.38 -0.52 5.08
C LYS A 187 10.97 0.45 4.05
N ASP A 188 11.36 1.66 4.45
CA ASP A 188 11.78 2.72 3.53
C ASP A 188 12.97 2.31 2.63
N LEU A 189 13.95 1.59 3.18
CA LEU A 189 15.09 1.06 2.40
C LEU A 189 14.65 -0.01 1.40
N GLU A 190 13.78 -0.93 1.82
CA GLU A 190 13.25 -1.99 0.97
C GLU A 190 12.38 -1.43 -0.16
N ARG A 191 11.50 -0.49 0.18
CA ARG A 191 10.66 0.24 -0.77
C ARG A 191 11.52 0.98 -1.80
N THR A 192 12.55 1.69 -1.34
CA THR A 192 13.50 2.38 -2.22
C THR A 192 14.19 1.40 -3.15
N TYR A 193 14.66 0.25 -2.63
CA TYR A 193 15.28 -0.79 -3.42
C TYR A 193 14.33 -1.35 -4.49
N LEU A 194 13.07 -1.61 -4.15
CA LEU A 194 12.04 -2.04 -5.11
C LEU A 194 11.87 -0.99 -6.22
N VAL A 195 11.57 0.25 -5.85
CA VAL A 195 11.32 1.34 -6.81
C VAL A 195 12.52 1.55 -7.73
N ARG A 196 13.71 1.74 -7.19
CA ARG A 196 14.91 2.05 -7.99
C ARG A 196 15.34 0.89 -8.88
N THR A 197 15.23 -0.34 -8.40
CA THR A 197 15.58 -1.51 -9.22
C THR A 197 14.61 -1.66 -10.38
N LEU A 198 13.31 -1.44 -10.16
CA LEU A 198 12.32 -1.44 -11.23
C LEU A 198 12.52 -0.29 -12.22
N GLN A 199 12.91 0.90 -11.78
CA GLN A 199 13.28 2.00 -12.69
C GLN A 199 14.48 1.61 -13.58
N GLY A 200 15.47 0.90 -13.04
CA GLY A 200 16.60 0.39 -13.81
C GLY A 200 16.21 -0.68 -14.83
N ILE A 201 15.31 -1.59 -14.47
CA ILE A 201 14.75 -2.58 -15.39
C ILE A 201 13.91 -1.90 -16.48
N ALA A 202 13.07 -0.94 -16.10
CA ALA A 202 12.25 -0.15 -17.01
C ALA A 202 13.11 0.55 -18.07
N HIS A 203 14.21 1.18 -17.68
CA HIS A 203 15.17 1.80 -18.59
C HIS A 203 15.76 0.80 -19.59
N ASN A 204 16.28 -0.33 -19.09
CA ASN A 204 16.99 -1.31 -19.93
C ASN A 204 16.05 -2.08 -20.88
N LYS A 205 14.78 -2.24 -20.50
CA LYS A 205 13.80 -3.05 -21.25
C LYS A 205 12.75 -2.21 -21.96
N SER A 206 12.73 -0.89 -21.75
CA SER A 206 11.65 0.00 -22.21
C SER A 206 10.27 -0.51 -21.77
N LEU A 207 10.20 -0.91 -20.49
CA LEU A 207 9.04 -1.57 -19.88
C LEU A 207 8.33 -0.60 -18.93
N ARG A 208 7.05 -0.31 -19.17
CA ARG A 208 6.25 0.54 -18.27
C ARG A 208 5.84 -0.26 -17.05
N MET A 209 6.30 0.17 -15.87
CA MET A 209 5.92 -0.44 -14.59
C MET A 209 4.66 0.21 -14.03
N THR A 210 3.74 -0.61 -13.55
CA THR A 210 2.52 -0.18 -12.86
C THR A 210 2.31 -1.03 -11.61
N PHE A 211 1.94 -0.42 -10.48
CA PHE A 211 1.51 -1.12 -9.28
C PHE A 211 -0.01 -1.16 -9.21
N LEU A 212 -0.56 -2.34 -8.90
CA LEU A 212 -1.97 -2.54 -8.58
C LEU A 212 -2.07 -2.97 -7.11
N SER A 213 -2.83 -2.22 -6.32
CA SER A 213 -2.97 -2.41 -4.87
C SER A 213 -4.38 -2.11 -4.38
N GLY A 214 -4.69 -2.40 -3.11
CA GLY A 214 -6.04 -2.18 -2.58
C GLY A 214 -6.27 -2.26 -1.07
N ASP A 215 -5.29 -2.67 -0.28
CA ASP A 215 -5.43 -2.93 1.16
C ASP A 215 -5.33 -1.64 2.02
N VAL A 216 -6.04 -0.59 1.61
CA VAL A 216 -6.13 0.72 2.31
C VAL A 216 -7.56 1.28 2.35
N ASN A 217 -8.55 0.46 1.97
CA ASN A 217 -9.99 0.73 2.06
C ASN A 217 -10.50 2.00 1.33
N CYS A 218 -9.68 2.65 0.53
CA CYS A 218 -10.03 3.76 -0.35
C CYS A 218 -9.45 3.53 -1.75
N CYS A 219 -9.92 4.28 -2.75
CA CYS A 219 -9.34 4.28 -4.08
C CYS A 219 -8.60 5.58 -4.39
N GLY A 220 -7.68 5.48 -5.34
CA GLY A 220 -6.91 6.58 -5.89
C GLY A 220 -5.87 6.12 -6.89
N ALA A 221 -5.21 7.10 -7.49
CA ALA A 221 -4.08 6.86 -8.36
C ALA A 221 -2.91 7.74 -7.94
N GLY A 222 -1.70 7.24 -8.09
CA GLY A 222 -0.47 7.97 -7.82
C GLY A 222 0.61 7.59 -8.80
N LEU A 223 1.75 8.25 -8.70
CA LEU A 223 2.92 7.95 -9.49
C LEU A 223 4.20 8.33 -8.75
N VAL A 224 5.27 7.62 -9.06
CA VAL A 224 6.64 8.13 -8.89
C VAL A 224 7.16 8.51 -10.26
N HIS A 225 7.84 9.65 -10.39
CA HIS A 225 8.34 10.12 -11.68
C HIS A 225 9.51 11.10 -11.54
N ASP A 226 10.23 11.33 -12.64
CA ASP A 226 11.16 12.45 -12.74
C ASP A 226 10.36 13.78 -12.82
N PRO A 227 10.58 14.75 -11.92
CA PRO A 227 9.88 16.04 -11.97
C PRO A 227 10.06 16.81 -13.27
N SER A 228 11.17 16.58 -13.97
CA SER A 228 11.48 17.22 -15.25
C SER A 228 10.89 16.50 -16.46
N ARG A 229 10.57 15.20 -16.33
CA ARG A 229 10.15 14.33 -17.44
C ARG A 229 9.11 13.31 -16.99
N LEU A 230 7.83 13.63 -17.18
CA LEU A 230 6.72 12.77 -16.77
C LEU A 230 6.60 11.45 -17.55
N GLN A 231 7.16 11.34 -18.76
CA GLN A 231 7.06 10.12 -19.59
C GLN A 231 8.29 9.21 -19.49
N ASP A 232 9.25 9.57 -18.63
CA ASP A 232 10.52 8.89 -18.41
C ASP A 232 10.37 7.43 -17.93
N HIS A 233 11.43 6.62 -18.03
CA HIS A 233 11.47 5.26 -17.48
C HIS A 233 11.25 5.23 -15.96
N LYS A 234 11.55 6.36 -15.29
CA LYS A 234 11.31 6.55 -13.86
C LYS A 234 9.84 6.61 -13.49
N THR A 235 8.98 6.94 -14.46
CA THR A 235 7.54 7.06 -14.22
C THR A 235 6.93 5.68 -14.01
N MET A 236 6.42 5.44 -12.80
CA MET A 236 5.70 4.23 -12.46
C MET A 236 4.38 4.61 -11.82
N TYR A 237 3.30 4.03 -12.33
CA TYR A 237 1.94 4.34 -11.88
C TYR A 237 1.57 3.44 -10.71
N GLN A 238 0.75 3.96 -9.81
CA GLN A 238 0.10 3.20 -8.75
C GLN A 238 -1.40 3.37 -8.91
N ILE A 239 -2.10 2.25 -9.05
CA ILE A 239 -3.56 2.19 -9.04
C ILE A 239 -3.98 1.54 -7.73
N ILE A 240 -4.86 2.21 -6.99
CA ILE A 240 -5.37 1.75 -5.70
C ILE A 240 -6.88 1.54 -5.86
N SER A 241 -7.31 0.28 -5.80
CA SER A 241 -8.73 -0.10 -5.81
C SER A 241 -9.06 -0.74 -4.47
N SER A 242 -10.01 -0.19 -3.72
CA SER A 242 -10.29 -0.69 -2.36
C SER A 242 -10.85 -2.11 -2.37
N SER A 243 -10.63 -2.87 -1.30
CA SER A 243 -11.39 -4.10 -1.04
C SER A 243 -12.89 -3.80 -0.99
N VAL A 244 -13.69 -4.52 -1.80
CA VAL A 244 -15.15 -4.30 -1.92
C VAL A 244 -15.88 -4.62 -0.61
N VAL A 245 -15.33 -5.52 0.21
CA VAL A 245 -15.97 -5.98 1.45
C VAL A 245 -15.67 -5.08 2.65
N ASN A 246 -14.58 -4.31 2.62
CA ASN A 246 -14.17 -3.51 3.76
C ASN A 246 -14.94 -2.18 3.82
N SER A 247 -15.14 -1.68 5.04
CA SER A 247 -15.68 -0.34 5.26
C SER A 247 -14.63 0.71 4.90
N PRO A 248 -15.02 1.81 4.25
CA PRO A 248 -14.10 2.91 3.97
C PRO A 248 -13.48 3.51 5.24
N PRO A 249 -12.29 4.14 5.15
CA PRO A 249 -11.71 4.89 6.25
C PRO A 249 -12.63 6.04 6.68
N SER A 250 -12.55 6.42 7.95
CA SER A 250 -13.32 7.56 8.45
C SER A 250 -12.95 8.86 7.71
N SER A 251 -13.90 9.79 7.61
CA SER A 251 -13.69 11.09 6.96
C SER A 251 -12.51 11.87 7.55
N TYR A 252 -12.21 11.68 8.84
CA TYR A 252 -11.06 12.30 9.50
C TYR A 252 -9.74 11.73 8.98
N VAL A 253 -9.62 10.40 8.89
CA VAL A 253 -8.44 9.73 8.33
C VAL A 253 -8.22 10.15 6.88
N LEU A 254 -9.29 10.19 6.07
CA LEU A 254 -9.21 10.65 4.69
C LEU A 254 -8.70 12.10 4.60
N ARG A 255 -9.15 13.01 5.47
CA ARG A 255 -8.64 14.39 5.50
C ARG A 255 -7.14 14.45 5.83
N LEU A 256 -6.69 13.66 6.80
CA LEU A 256 -5.26 13.59 7.14
C LEU A 256 -4.43 13.06 5.97
N LEU A 257 -4.90 12.03 5.26
CA LEU A 257 -4.22 11.48 4.08
C LEU A 257 -4.15 12.49 2.91
N HIS A 258 -5.02 13.48 2.84
CA HIS A 258 -4.93 14.54 1.84
C HIS A 258 -3.93 15.64 2.21
N ASN A 259 -3.61 15.79 3.49
CA ASN A 259 -2.68 16.80 3.99
C ASN A 259 -1.27 16.23 4.10
N ASN A 260 -0.57 16.16 2.97
CA ASN A 260 0.77 15.57 2.89
C ASN A 260 1.80 16.47 2.23
N LYS A 261 3.02 16.40 2.76
CA LYS A 261 4.20 17.03 2.16
C LYS A 261 4.58 16.29 0.88
N PRO A 262 5.23 16.97 -0.08
CA PRO A 262 5.80 16.29 -1.23
C PRO A 262 6.84 15.25 -0.76
N LEU A 263 6.81 14.08 -1.39
CA LEU A 263 7.71 12.97 -1.09
C LEU A 263 8.63 12.71 -2.28
N TYR A 264 9.82 12.22 -1.96
CA TYR A 264 10.87 11.96 -2.94
C TYR A 264 11.52 10.62 -2.61
N VAL A 265 11.87 9.87 -3.64
CA VAL A 265 12.53 8.57 -3.51
C VAL A 265 14.04 8.81 -3.44
N PRO A 266 14.74 8.40 -2.38
CA PRO A 266 16.19 8.57 -2.28
C PRO A 266 16.96 7.64 -3.23
N ALA A 267 18.28 7.81 -3.30
CA ALA A 267 19.14 6.84 -3.97
C ALA A 267 19.13 5.50 -3.21
N ASN A 268 19.44 4.40 -3.90
CA ASN A 268 19.56 3.09 -3.26
C ASN A 268 20.51 3.13 -2.05
N GLY A 269 20.12 2.42 -0.98
CA GLY A 269 20.86 2.38 0.28
C GLY A 269 20.66 3.59 1.20
N HIS A 270 19.91 4.61 0.78
CA HIS A 270 19.65 5.81 1.58
C HIS A 270 18.19 5.87 2.02
N ARG A 271 17.96 6.42 3.21
CA ARG A 271 16.60 6.64 3.75
C ARG A 271 16.01 7.96 3.24
N SER A 272 14.69 8.03 3.21
CA SER A 272 13.91 9.22 2.88
C SER A 272 14.21 10.36 3.87
N THR A 273 14.56 11.53 3.35
CA THR A 273 14.91 12.74 4.13
C THR A 273 13.97 13.92 3.83
N HIS A 274 12.92 13.71 3.02
CA HIS A 274 12.03 14.75 2.47
C HIS A 274 12.73 15.83 1.62
N THR A 275 14.02 15.66 1.35
CA THR A 275 14.74 16.53 0.42
C THR A 275 14.39 16.14 -1.03
N PRO A 276 14.24 17.10 -1.94
CA PRO A 276 14.04 16.81 -3.35
C PRO A 276 15.11 15.88 -3.93
N THR A 277 14.68 14.91 -4.74
CA THR A 277 15.54 14.01 -5.50
C THR A 277 15.09 13.97 -6.97
N ASP A 278 15.76 13.16 -7.79
CA ASP A 278 15.42 12.91 -9.18
C ASP A 278 14.15 12.06 -9.38
N THR A 279 13.46 11.66 -8.32
CA THR A 279 12.19 10.92 -8.39
C THR A 279 11.24 11.44 -7.31
N LYS A 280 10.20 12.14 -7.74
CA LYS A 280 9.13 12.64 -6.89
C LYS A 280 7.97 11.64 -6.86
N GLU A 281 7.33 11.55 -5.71
CA GLU A 281 6.10 10.81 -5.49
C GLU A 281 4.92 11.78 -5.39
N GLU A 282 3.83 11.49 -6.11
CA GLU A 282 2.59 12.26 -5.99
C GLU A 282 1.33 11.40 -6.20
N MET A 283 0.23 11.89 -5.63
CA MET A 283 -1.11 11.36 -5.88
C MET A 283 -1.84 12.22 -6.91
N MET A 284 -2.55 11.59 -7.83
CA MET A 284 -3.30 12.23 -8.90
C MET A 284 -4.64 12.77 -8.38
N GLU A 285 -5.05 13.94 -8.86
CA GLU A 285 -6.33 14.56 -8.51
C GLU A 285 -7.47 14.12 -9.45
N ILE A 286 -7.80 12.83 -9.42
CA ILE A 286 -8.79 12.22 -10.33
C ILE A 286 -10.25 12.37 -9.87
N PHE A 287 -10.49 12.69 -8.60
CA PHE A 287 -11.83 12.76 -8.02
C PHE A 287 -12.29 14.20 -7.79
N THR A 288 -12.46 14.96 -8.87
CA THR A 288 -12.83 16.39 -8.82
C THR A 288 -14.26 16.64 -8.30
N GLN A 289 -15.14 15.64 -8.44
CA GLN A 289 -16.54 15.67 -8.01
C GLN A 289 -16.87 14.44 -7.17
N ASP A 290 -17.87 14.53 -6.31
CA ASP A 290 -18.44 13.41 -5.57
C ASP A 290 -19.44 12.65 -6.43
N VAL A 291 -19.93 11.51 -5.94
CA VAL A 291 -20.83 10.62 -6.68
C VAL A 291 -22.20 11.23 -6.97
N ASN A 292 -22.50 12.38 -6.34
CA ASN A 292 -23.70 13.19 -6.57
C ASN A 292 -23.43 14.41 -7.50
N GLY A 293 -22.22 14.54 -8.04
CA GLY A 293 -21.82 15.64 -8.93
C GLY A 293 -21.36 16.91 -8.22
N GLN A 294 -21.42 16.98 -6.88
CA GLN A 294 -20.92 18.13 -6.15
C GLN A 294 -19.39 18.20 -6.19
N PRO A 295 -18.77 19.40 -6.27
CA PRO A 295 -17.32 19.53 -6.28
C PRO A 295 -16.70 19.04 -4.97
N ARG A 296 -15.53 18.40 -5.06
CA ARG A 296 -14.76 17.92 -3.90
C ARG A 296 -13.52 18.76 -3.66
N GLU A 297 -13.26 19.06 -2.39
CA GLU A 297 -11.98 19.61 -1.94
C GLU A 297 -10.88 18.52 -1.95
N MET A 298 -11.21 17.33 -1.44
CA MET A 298 -10.33 16.17 -1.37
C MET A 298 -10.38 15.36 -2.67
N LYS A 299 -9.47 15.66 -3.61
CA LYS A 299 -9.51 15.13 -4.98
C LYS A 299 -8.64 13.89 -5.24
N ARG A 300 -7.80 13.49 -4.29
CA ARG A 300 -6.75 12.46 -4.50
C ARG A 300 -7.20 11.05 -4.14
N LEU A 301 -7.92 10.92 -3.03
CA LEU A 301 -8.47 9.65 -2.56
C LEU A 301 -9.99 9.73 -2.41
N MET A 302 -10.65 8.59 -2.58
CA MET A 302 -12.08 8.43 -2.34
C MET A 302 -12.35 7.20 -1.47
N GLY A 303 -12.92 7.45 -0.29
CA GLY A 303 -13.35 6.40 0.63
C GLY A 303 -14.76 5.89 0.30
N ARG A 304 -14.87 5.10 -0.76
CA ARG A 304 -16.10 4.40 -1.16
C ARG A 304 -15.73 3.06 -1.78
N ARG A 305 -16.65 2.08 -1.76
CA ARG A 305 -16.45 0.82 -2.49
C ARG A 305 -16.28 1.10 -3.98
N ASN A 306 -15.37 0.40 -4.62
CA ASN A 306 -15.05 0.60 -6.02
C ASN A 306 -14.42 -0.65 -6.63
N TYR A 307 -14.35 -0.66 -7.95
CA TYR A 307 -13.44 -1.51 -8.70
C TYR A 307 -12.83 -0.69 -9.85
N VAL A 308 -11.75 -1.19 -10.44
CA VAL A 308 -11.15 -0.60 -11.62
C VAL A 308 -11.39 -1.49 -12.85
N ALA A 309 -11.72 -0.87 -13.97
CA ALA A 309 -11.74 -1.50 -15.27
C ALA A 309 -10.50 -1.05 -16.05
N CYS A 310 -9.64 -2.00 -16.41
CA CYS A 310 -8.42 -1.75 -17.17
C CYS A 310 -8.61 -2.20 -18.61
N VAL A 311 -8.39 -1.30 -19.56
CA VAL A 311 -8.47 -1.59 -21.00
C VAL A 311 -7.12 -1.34 -21.63
N ILE A 312 -6.55 -2.37 -22.25
CA ILE A 312 -5.32 -2.27 -23.04
C ILE A 312 -5.73 -1.94 -24.48
N TYR A 313 -5.20 -0.86 -25.03
CA TYR A 313 -5.56 -0.40 -26.36
C TYR A 313 -4.37 0.26 -27.08
N ASP A 314 -4.41 0.29 -28.40
CA ASP A 314 -3.51 1.09 -29.21
C ASP A 314 -4.16 2.48 -29.41
N PRO A 315 -3.56 3.58 -28.92
CA PRO A 315 -4.14 4.91 -29.00
C PRO A 315 -4.21 5.45 -30.44
N GLU A 316 -3.47 4.89 -31.39
CA GLU A 316 -3.57 5.26 -32.81
C GLU A 316 -4.76 4.57 -33.49
N ILE A 317 -5.16 3.38 -33.01
CA ILE A 317 -6.33 2.65 -33.50
C ILE A 317 -7.62 3.18 -32.87
N VAL A 318 -7.59 3.43 -31.55
CA VAL A 318 -8.74 3.86 -30.76
C VAL A 318 -8.49 5.28 -30.27
N ASN A 319 -9.02 6.27 -30.99
CA ASN A 319 -8.89 7.67 -30.63
C ASN A 319 -10.02 8.08 -29.67
N GLY A 320 -9.68 8.43 -28.43
CA GLY A 320 -10.63 8.85 -27.39
C GLY A 320 -11.31 7.72 -26.61
N THR A 321 -12.18 8.07 -25.66
CA THR A 321 -12.95 7.14 -24.81
C THR A 321 -13.86 6.26 -25.67
N PHE A 322 -13.37 5.07 -26.03
CA PHE A 322 -14.10 4.05 -26.81
C PHE A 322 -14.53 4.48 -28.23
N GLY A 323 -13.70 5.26 -28.94
CA GLY A 323 -13.95 5.64 -30.33
C GLY A 323 -13.96 4.45 -31.32
N GLN A 324 -14.58 4.63 -32.49
CA GLN A 324 -14.57 3.62 -33.56
C GLN A 324 -13.13 3.28 -33.97
N ALA A 325 -12.79 2.00 -33.95
CA ALA A 325 -11.49 1.52 -34.41
C ALA A 325 -11.33 1.78 -35.91
N VAL A 326 -10.24 2.43 -36.31
CA VAL A 326 -9.86 2.55 -37.73
C VAL A 326 -8.91 1.40 -38.05
N PRO A 327 -9.33 0.37 -38.80
CA PRO A 327 -8.47 -0.76 -39.11
C PRO A 327 -7.25 -0.32 -39.93
N GLY A 328 -6.06 -0.82 -39.58
CA GLY A 328 -4.84 -0.66 -40.40
C GLY A 328 -3.87 0.46 -40.00
N HIS A 329 -4.11 1.20 -38.92
CA HIS A 329 -3.26 2.31 -38.43
C HIS A 329 -2.68 2.06 -37.03
N GLY A 330 -2.35 0.81 -36.67
CA GLY A 330 -1.76 0.51 -35.37
C GLY A 330 -0.26 0.72 -35.34
N GLY A 331 0.21 1.68 -34.53
CA GLY A 331 1.63 1.86 -34.23
C GLY A 331 2.22 0.75 -33.34
N GLY A 332 1.37 -0.15 -32.82
CA GLY A 332 1.77 -1.29 -32.00
C GLY A 332 2.18 -0.90 -30.57
N LYS A 333 2.11 0.39 -30.23
CA LYS A 333 2.35 0.93 -28.88
C LYS A 333 1.06 0.87 -28.09
N LEU A 334 1.02 0.05 -27.04
CA LEU A 334 -0.18 -0.12 -26.23
C LEU A 334 -0.17 0.84 -25.04
N SER A 335 -1.33 1.38 -24.71
CA SER A 335 -1.59 2.11 -23.47
C SER A 335 -2.64 1.37 -22.65
N ILE A 336 -2.64 1.61 -21.34
CA ILE A 336 -3.67 1.07 -20.43
C ILE A 336 -4.54 2.24 -19.98
N ALA A 337 -5.83 2.19 -20.28
CA ALA A 337 -6.83 3.08 -19.71
C ALA A 337 -7.40 2.42 -18.45
N VAL A 338 -7.39 3.14 -17.33
CA VAL A 338 -7.92 2.67 -16.06
C VAL A 338 -9.10 3.54 -15.63
N ASP A 339 -10.30 2.97 -15.64
CA ASP A 339 -11.52 3.61 -15.18
C ASP A 339 -11.87 3.13 -13.77
N PHE A 340 -12.13 4.07 -12.86
CA PHE A 340 -12.61 3.77 -11.52
C PHE A 340 -14.13 3.78 -11.50
N MET A 341 -14.74 2.67 -11.11
CA MET A 341 -16.17 2.51 -10.94
C MET A 341 -16.49 2.57 -9.45
N VAL A 342 -17.03 3.69 -8.98
CA VAL A 342 -17.25 3.98 -7.57
C VAL A 342 -18.72 3.85 -7.21
N GLN A 343 -19.01 3.18 -6.09
CA GLN A 343 -20.34 3.05 -5.53
C GLN A 343 -21.02 4.41 -5.32
N ASN A 344 -22.23 4.55 -5.85
CA ASN A 344 -23.10 5.72 -5.67
C ASN A 344 -23.73 5.76 -4.25
N GLU A 345 -24.45 6.82 -3.90
CA GLU A 345 -25.17 6.89 -2.60
C GLU A 345 -26.33 5.90 -2.52
N ASN A 346 -27.00 5.66 -3.64
CA ASN A 346 -28.07 4.67 -3.73
C ASN A 346 -27.46 3.27 -3.81
N LEU A 347 -27.87 2.38 -2.91
CA LEU A 347 -27.37 0.99 -2.84
C LEU A 347 -27.49 0.24 -4.18
N TYR A 348 -28.50 0.57 -4.99
CA TYR A 348 -28.77 0.00 -6.31
C TYR A 348 -28.51 0.99 -7.47
N GLY A 349 -27.89 2.14 -7.18
CA GLY A 349 -27.53 3.11 -8.21
C GLY A 349 -26.38 2.61 -9.07
N ALA A 350 -26.37 2.99 -10.35
CA ALA A 350 -25.22 2.73 -11.21
C ALA A 350 -23.95 3.39 -10.62
N PRO A 351 -22.79 2.71 -10.66
CA PRO A 351 -21.55 3.28 -10.16
C PRO A 351 -21.16 4.52 -10.97
N MET A 352 -20.59 5.52 -10.30
CA MET A 352 -20.02 6.67 -10.96
C MET A 352 -18.62 6.33 -11.49
N LYS A 353 -18.37 6.70 -12.74
CA LYS A 353 -17.07 6.51 -13.41
C LYS A 353 -16.16 7.72 -13.18
N TYR A 354 -14.90 7.46 -12.82
CA TYR A 354 -13.82 8.44 -12.77
C TYR A 354 -12.64 7.98 -13.65
N GLY A 355 -11.99 8.92 -14.34
CA GLY A 355 -10.89 8.64 -15.26
C GLY A 355 -11.28 8.84 -16.74
N PRO A 356 -10.55 8.22 -17.69
CA PRO A 356 -9.52 7.21 -17.43
C PRO A 356 -8.19 7.80 -16.94
N VAL A 357 -7.49 7.07 -16.08
CA VAL A 357 -6.05 7.25 -15.88
C VAL A 357 -5.35 6.53 -17.03
N ILE A 358 -4.61 7.27 -17.85
CA ILE A 358 -3.88 6.73 -19.00
C ILE A 358 -2.44 6.41 -18.61
N ILE A 359 -2.07 5.15 -18.79
CA ILE A 359 -0.72 4.63 -18.57
C ILE A 359 -0.11 4.34 -19.95
N PRO A 360 0.75 5.23 -20.49
CA PRO A 360 1.33 5.05 -21.80
C PRO A 360 2.47 4.03 -21.79
N SER A 361 2.71 3.39 -22.94
CA SER A 361 3.95 2.63 -23.17
C SER A 361 5.18 3.48 -22.90
N LEU A 362 6.30 2.84 -22.55
CA LEU A 362 7.60 3.51 -22.46
C LEU A 362 8.29 3.47 -23.83
N GLU A 363 8.84 4.61 -24.27
CA GLU A 363 9.58 4.67 -25.54
C GLU A 363 10.97 4.06 -25.42
N TYR A 364 11.47 3.47 -26.51
CA TYR A 364 12.78 2.85 -26.52
C TYR A 364 13.90 3.89 -26.34
N GLY A 365 14.77 3.69 -25.35
CA GLY A 365 15.94 4.53 -25.10
C GLY A 365 15.67 5.88 -24.41
N ARG A 366 14.59 5.99 -23.62
CA ARG A 366 14.31 7.14 -22.76
C ARG A 366 14.33 6.80 -21.29
#